data_AF-K1ZS90-F1
#
_entry.id   AF-K1ZS90-F1
#
_cell.length_a   1.000
_cell.length_b   1.000
_cell.length_c   1.000
_cell.angle_alpha   90.00
_cell.angle_beta   90.00
_cell.angle_gamma   90.00
#
_symmetry.space_group_name_H-M   'P 1'
#
loop_
_entity.id
_entity.type
_entity.pdbx_description
1 polymer ?
#
loop_
_entity_poly.entity_id
_entity_poly.type
_entity_poly.pdbx_seq_one_letter_code
_entity_poly.pdbx_strand_id
1 'polypeptide(L)'
;LDEPAKTLKAGDHGVPGGENTLLLPNGDVRYFTVRESARLQNFPDEFLFQGSWGECMRQIGNAVPVKLASIVSGSVGSRLGF
;
A
#
# COMPACT_ATOMS: atom_id res chain seq x y z
N LEU A 1 -4.00 1.20 18.22
CA LEU A 1 -4.41 1.17 16.80
C LEU A 1 -4.46 -0.29 16.42
N ASP A 2 -5.65 -0.88 16.41
CA ASP A 2 -5.87 -2.30 16.09
C ASP A 2 -6.86 -2.48 14.92
N GLU A 3 -7.28 -1.36 14.33
CA GLU A 3 -8.19 -1.35 13.20
C GLU A 3 -7.41 -1.49 11.88
N PRO A 4 -7.98 -2.18 10.87
CA PRO A 4 -7.35 -2.28 9.57
C PRO A 4 -7.20 -0.89 8.94
N ALA A 5 -6.11 -0.72 8.17
CA ALA A 5 -5.94 0.48 7.38
C ALA A 5 -6.99 0.55 6.26
N LYS A 6 -7.37 1.77 5.90
CA LYS A 6 -8.14 2.02 4.68
C LYS A 6 -7.34 1.64 3.43
N THR A 7 -8.06 1.36 2.34
CA THR A 7 -7.46 1.09 1.03
C THR A 7 -6.56 2.24 0.59
N LEU A 8 -5.34 1.92 0.17
CA LEU A 8 -4.42 2.90 -0.41
C LEU A 8 -4.85 3.27 -1.82
N LYS A 9 -4.78 4.56 -2.14
CA LYS A 9 -5.11 5.08 -3.46
C LYS A 9 -3.90 5.70 -4.14
N ALA A 10 -3.81 5.49 -5.45
CA ALA A 10 -2.67 5.87 -6.27
C ALA A 10 -2.71 7.31 -6.82
N GLY A 11 -3.86 8.00 -6.75
CA GLY A 11 -4.06 9.29 -7.40
C GLY A 11 -4.87 10.26 -6.56
N ASP A 12 -4.91 11.51 -7.02
CA ASP A 12 -5.50 12.68 -6.37
C ASP A 12 -6.92 13.00 -6.88
N HIS A 13 -7.53 12.12 -7.69
CA HIS A 13 -8.87 12.34 -8.25
C HIS A 13 -9.87 12.65 -7.13
N GLY A 14 -10.28 13.93 -7.12
CA GLY A 14 -10.67 14.70 -5.95
C GLY A 14 -12.03 14.37 -5.35
N VAL A 15 -12.12 13.24 -4.67
CA VAL A 15 -13.11 13.06 -3.60
C VAL A 15 -12.50 13.59 -2.28
N PRO A 16 -13.17 14.50 -1.57
CA PRO A 16 -12.63 15.07 -0.34
C PRO A 16 -12.66 14.00 0.76
N GLY A 17 -11.50 13.61 1.30
CA GLY A 17 -11.48 12.57 2.33
C GLY A 17 -10.16 12.25 3.03
N GLY A 18 -9.10 13.06 2.88
CA GLY A 18 -7.81 12.79 3.53
C GLY A 18 -7.30 11.39 3.20
N GLU A 19 -7.16 11.06 1.93
CA GLU A 19 -6.79 9.72 1.46
C GLU A 19 -5.36 9.37 1.92
N ASN A 20 -5.05 8.09 2.15
CA ASN A 20 -3.75 7.64 2.69
C ASN A 20 -3.32 8.31 4.02
N THR A 21 -4.26 8.57 4.93
CA THR A 21 -3.99 9.11 6.28
C THR A 21 -4.26 8.12 7.40
N LEU A 22 -3.57 8.36 8.51
CA LEU A 22 -3.72 7.72 9.80
C LEU A 22 -4.39 8.70 10.78
N LEU A 23 -5.45 8.25 11.46
CA LEU A 23 -6.01 8.90 12.64
C LEU A 23 -5.25 8.42 13.88
N LEU A 24 -4.68 9.33 14.64
CA LEU A 24 -3.98 9.05 15.88
C LEU A 24 -4.96 9.03 17.07
N PRO A 25 -4.64 8.32 18.17
CA PRO A 25 -5.52 8.23 19.34
C PRO A 25 -5.87 9.57 19.99
N ASN A 26 -5.04 10.59 19.79
CA ASN A 26 -5.26 11.95 20.30
C ASN A 26 -6.18 12.80 19.40
N GLY A 27 -6.70 12.23 18.31
CA GLY A 27 -7.58 12.91 17.35
C GLY A 27 -6.85 13.56 16.16
N ASP A 28 -5.52 13.58 16.15
CA ASP A 28 -4.75 14.17 15.05
C ASP A 28 -4.75 13.27 13.81
N VAL A 29 -4.68 13.88 12.63
CA VAL A 29 -4.62 13.18 11.34
C VAL A 29 -3.33 13.53 10.62
N ARG A 30 -2.62 12.51 10.13
CA ARG A 30 -1.46 12.71 9.25
C ARG A 30 -1.44 11.73 8.09
N TYR A 31 -0.71 12.06 7.03
CA TYR A 31 -0.47 11.11 5.94
C TYR A 31 0.43 9.96 6.38
N PHE A 32 0.22 8.79 5.76
CA PHE A 32 1.17 7.70 5.81
C PHE A 32 2.47 8.12 5.10
N THR A 33 3.58 7.71 5.70
CA THR A 33 4.88 7.74 5.03
C THR A 33 4.90 6.71 3.90
N VAL A 34 5.83 6.85 2.95
CA VAL A 34 6.05 5.87 1.87
C VAL A 34 6.25 4.47 2.44
N ARG A 35 6.99 4.34 3.55
CA ARG A 35 7.28 3.03 4.18
C ARG A 35 6.06 2.43 4.85
N GLU A 36 5.24 3.22 5.54
CA GLU A 36 3.98 2.74 6.12
C GLU A 36 3.05 2.21 5.03
N SER A 37 2.90 2.97 3.94
CA SER A 37 2.11 2.56 2.77
C SER A 37 2.65 1.29 2.12
N ALA A 38 3.97 1.17 1.98
CA ALA A 38 4.61 -0.03 1.41
C ALA A 38 4.33 -1.28 2.25
N ARG A 39 4.39 -1.17 3.59
CA ARG A 39 4.08 -2.27 4.51
C ARG A 39 2.62 -2.72 4.43
N LEU A 40 1.69 -1.78 4.27
CA LEU A 40 0.27 -2.10 4.03
C LEU A 40 0.08 -2.94 2.76
N GLN A 41 0.92 -2.76 1.74
CA GLN A 41 0.95 -3.56 0.52
C GLN A 41 1.89 -4.78 0.60
N ASN A 42 2.38 -5.12 1.80
CA ASN A 42 3.31 -6.23 2.05
C ASN A 42 4.63 -6.17 1.27
N PHE A 43 5.09 -4.98 0.85
CA PHE A 43 6.43 -4.86 0.31
C PHE A 43 7.47 -5.17 1.39
N PRO A 44 8.60 -5.82 1.03
CA PRO A 44 9.76 -5.91 1.90
C PRO A 44 10.25 -4.52 2.34
N ASP A 45 10.78 -4.43 3.56
CA ASP A 45 11.26 -3.16 4.11
C ASP A 45 12.47 -2.61 3.35
N GLU A 46 13.21 -3.50 2.67
CA GLU A 46 14.37 -3.18 1.84
C GLU A 46 13.97 -2.71 0.42
N PHE A 47 12.71 -2.87 0.03
CA PHE A 47 12.24 -2.42 -1.29
C PHE A 47 12.33 -0.89 -1.39
N LEU A 48 13.03 -0.39 -2.40
CA LEU A 48 13.25 1.03 -2.61
C LEU A 48 12.28 1.59 -3.67
N PHE A 49 11.52 2.61 -3.28
CA PHE A 49 10.70 3.40 -4.20
C PHE A 49 11.49 4.64 -4.63
N GLN A 50 11.40 5.00 -5.90
CA GLN A 50 12.07 6.17 -6.46
C GLN A 50 11.04 7.25 -6.85
N GLY A 51 11.40 8.50 -6.64
CA GLY A 51 10.59 9.68 -6.95
C GLY A 51 10.11 10.44 -5.72
N SER A 52 9.32 11.47 -5.97
CA SER A 52 8.60 12.24 -4.94
C SER A 52 7.61 11.37 -4.16
N TRP A 53 7.11 11.89 -3.04
CA TRP A 53 6.10 11.19 -2.23
C TRP A 53 4.87 10.80 -3.07
N GLY A 54 4.35 11.72 -3.90
CA GLY A 54 3.18 11.44 -4.75
C GLY A 54 3.45 10.34 -5.79
N GLU A 55 4.63 10.34 -6.40
CA GLU A 55 5.03 9.30 -7.35
C GLU A 55 5.19 7.94 -6.68
N CYS A 56 5.77 7.90 -5.46
CA CYS A 56 5.86 6.68 -4.66
C CYS A 56 4.47 6.17 -4.26
N MET A 57 3.58 7.06 -3.80
CA MET A 57 2.21 6.70 -3.45
C MET A 57 1.42 6.18 -4.65
N ARG A 58 1.66 6.71 -5.85
CA ARG A 58 1.09 6.19 -7.10
C ARG A 58 1.59 4.79 -7.44
N GLN A 59 2.88 4.52 -7.24
CA GLN A 59 3.45 3.19 -7.42
C GLN A 59 2.84 2.19 -6.43
N ILE A 60 2.78 2.56 -5.15
CA ILE A 60 2.27 1.69 -4.08
C ILE A 60 0.75 1.47 -4.21
N GLY A 61 -0.02 2.51 -4.50
CA GLY A 61 -1.49 2.42 -4.61
C GLY A 61 -1.96 1.59 -5.80
N ASN A 62 -1.19 1.55 -6.90
CA ASN A 62 -1.50 0.72 -8.07
C ASN A 62 -0.93 -0.71 -7.97
N ALA A 63 -0.06 -0.98 -6.99
CA ALA A 63 0.53 -2.29 -6.83
C ALA A 63 -0.48 -3.30 -6.28
N VAL A 64 -0.29 -4.57 -6.65
CA VAL A 64 -0.94 -5.70 -5.99
C VAL A 64 -0.16 -6.01 -4.70
N PRO A 65 -0.83 -6.28 -3.56
CA PRO A 65 -0.13 -6.69 -2.35
C PRO A 65 0.78 -7.89 -2.60
N VAL A 66 2.05 -7.81 -2.21
CA VAL A 66 3.08 -8.81 -2.58
C VAL A 66 2.69 -10.22 -2.10
N LYS A 67 2.12 -10.32 -0.89
CA LYS A 67 1.66 -11.60 -0.34
C LYS A 67 0.50 -12.20 -1.15
N LEU A 68 -0.42 -11.36 -1.62
CA LEU A 68 -1.51 -11.82 -2.49
C LEU A 68 -0.96 -12.32 -3.82
N ALA A 69 -0.04 -11.57 -4.43
CA ALA A 69 0.60 -11.97 -5.68
C ALA A 69 1.29 -13.33 -5.55
N SER A 70 2.04 -13.55 -4.46
CA SER A 70 2.73 -14.81 -4.18
C SER A 70 1.78 -16.02 -4.06
N ILE A 71 0.64 -15.85 -3.40
CA ILE A 71 -0.36 -16.93 -3.24
C ILE A 71 -0.99 -17.26 -4.60
N VAL A 72 -1.39 -16.23 -5.37
CA VAL A 72 -2.01 -16.42 -6.68
C VAL A 72 -1.01 -17.05 -7.66
N SER A 73 0.23 -16.56 -7.71
CA SER A 73 1.26 -17.10 -8.58
C SER A 73 1.61 -18.54 -8.24
N GLY A 74 1.69 -18.89 -6.95
CA GLY A 74 1.91 -20.28 -6.53
C GLY A 74 0.79 -21.21 -6.99
N SER A 75 -0.46 -20.79 -6.83
CA SER A 75 -1.65 -21.52 -7.29
C SER A 75 -1.67 -21.77 -8.80
N VAL A 76 -1.26 -20.76 -9.59
CA VAL A 76 -1.11 -20.89 -11.04
C VAL A 76 0.09 -21.77 -11.40
N GLY A 77 1.24 -21.57 -10.74
CA GLY A 77 2.46 -22.35 -10.94
C GLY A 77 2.23 -23.85 -10.76
N SER A 78 1.59 -24.25 -9.65
CA SER A 78 1.27 -25.65 -9.40
C SER A 78 0.35 -26.27 -10.45
N ARG A 79 -0.56 -25.49 -11.06
CA ARG A 79 -1.42 -25.97 -12.16
C ARG A 79 -0.68 -26.11 -13.49
N LEU A 80 0.39 -25.34 -13.68
CA LEU A 80 1.24 -25.38 -14.86
C LEU A 80 2.42 -26.36 -14.70
N GLY A 81 2.60 -26.97 -13.52
CA GLY A 81 3.67 -27.94 -13.26
C GLY A 81 5.01 -27.29 -12.88
N PHE A 82 5.00 -26.06 -12.37
CA PHE A 82 6.16 -25.41 -11.75
C PHE A 82 6.19 -25.62 -10.23
#